data_AF-A0A1F8SL00-F1
#
_entry.id   AF-A0A1F8SL00-F1
#
_cell.length_a   1.000
_cell.length_b   1.000
_cell.length_c   1.000
_cell.angle_alpha   90.00
_cell.angle_beta   90.00
_cell.angle_gamma   90.00
#
_symmetry.space_group_name_H-M   'P 1'
#
loop_
_entity.id
_entity.type
_entity.pdbx_description
1 polymer ?
#
loop_
_entity_poly.entity_id
_entity_poly.type
_entity_poly.pdbx_seq_one_letter_code
_entity_poly.pdbx_strand_id
1 'polypeptide(L)'
;MFWYLIPLLIGFSFNSASAFTTYFSRRLGERGGRLVCMVLRDVLGIPVWVIGYILAARAPSTLFFNRAVISSTLGWLLILAGAAIIFIGLLSLRWRAATPSVQDTLVRQGLYAHIRHPLYSGMVLELMGLTLLIPTLTILVACLLGVLW
;
A
#
# COMPACT_ATOMS: atom_id res chain seq x y z
N MET A 1 21.22 5.55 8.28
CA MET A 1 20.49 6.83 8.45
C MET A 1 19.04 6.63 8.01
N PHE A 2 18.08 7.14 8.77
CA PHE A 2 16.63 6.94 8.58
C PHE A 2 16.01 7.76 7.43
N TRP A 3 16.78 8.12 6.39
CA TRP A 3 16.32 8.95 5.28
C TRP A 3 15.12 8.36 4.53
N TYR A 4 14.98 7.03 4.54
CA TYR A 4 13.83 6.34 3.94
C TYR A 4 12.49 6.73 4.57
N LEU A 5 12.49 7.18 5.84
CA LEU A 5 11.27 7.61 6.54
C LEU A 5 10.64 8.84 5.89
N ILE A 6 11.44 9.74 5.32
CA ILE A 6 10.94 10.99 4.74
C ILE A 6 9.98 10.70 3.57
N PRO A 7 10.40 10.03 2.48
CA PRO A 7 9.47 9.69 1.40
C PRO A 7 8.40 8.70 1.88
N LEU A 8 8.69 7.78 2.81
CA LEU A 8 7.67 6.87 3.33
C LEU A 8 6.48 7.63 3.98
N LEU A 9 6.77 8.51 4.94
CA LEU A 9 5.76 9.28 5.68
C LEU A 9 5.08 10.34 4.81
N ILE A 10 5.79 10.96 3.87
CA ILE A 10 5.18 11.89 2.90
C ILE A 10 4.21 11.14 1.99
N GLY A 11 4.60 9.97 1.47
CA GLY A 11 3.73 9.15 0.62
C GLY A 11 2.47 8.69 1.36
N PHE A 12 2.61 8.26 2.62
CA PHE A 12 1.49 7.95 3.50
C PHE A 12 0.56 9.15 3.71
N SER A 13 1.14 10.33 3.94
CA SER A 13 0.37 11.56 4.12
C SER A 13 -0.45 11.91 2.88
N PHE A 14 0.12 11.78 1.67
CA PHE A 14 -0.62 12.00 0.43
C PHE A 14 -1.74 10.97 0.21
N ASN A 15 -1.47 9.69 0.48
CA ASN A 15 -2.51 8.67 0.38
C ASN A 15 -3.63 8.90 1.41
N SER A 16 -3.32 9.25 2.67
CA SER A 16 -4.33 9.60 3.68
C SER A 16 -5.12 10.84 3.28
N ALA A 17 -4.46 11.86 2.71
CA ALA A 17 -5.14 13.05 2.19
C ALA A 17 -6.11 12.69 1.04
N SER A 18 -5.75 11.72 0.19
CA SER A 18 -6.63 11.27 -0.90
C SER A 18 -7.96 10.66 -0.43
N ALA A 19 -8.03 10.19 0.83
CA ALA A 19 -9.26 9.60 1.39
C ALA A 19 -10.37 10.65 1.60
N PHE A 20 -10.04 11.94 1.58
CA PHE A 20 -11.00 13.04 1.76
C PHE A 20 -11.71 13.44 0.46
N THR A 21 -12.10 12.47 -0.38
CA THR A 21 -12.77 12.69 -1.68
C THR A 21 -13.98 13.61 -1.55
N THR A 22 -14.84 13.40 -0.55
CA THR A 22 -16.03 14.24 -0.31
C THR A 22 -15.67 15.71 -0.08
N TYR A 23 -14.58 15.98 0.64
CA TYR A 23 -14.15 17.34 0.92
C TYR A 23 -13.66 18.04 -0.36
N PHE A 24 -12.82 17.37 -1.15
CA PHE A 24 -12.34 17.93 -2.41
C PHE A 24 -13.46 18.08 -3.44
N SER A 25 -14.36 17.11 -3.58
CA SER A 25 -15.50 17.18 -4.49
C SER A 25 -16.46 18.31 -4.12
N ARG A 26 -16.66 18.63 -2.84
CA ARG A 26 -17.47 19.78 -2.40
C ARG A 26 -16.86 21.12 -2.79
N ARG A 27 -15.53 21.24 -2.78
CA ARG A 27 -14.84 22.51 -3.07
C ARG A 27 -14.55 22.72 -4.55
N LEU A 28 -14.21 21.67 -5.27
CA LEU A 28 -13.68 21.73 -6.64
C LEU A 28 -14.64 21.13 -7.67
N GLY A 29 -15.84 20.72 -7.22
CA GLY A 29 -16.76 19.92 -8.02
C GLY A 29 -16.29 18.47 -8.15
N GLU A 30 -17.17 17.60 -8.65
CA GLU A 30 -16.89 16.16 -8.64
C GLU A 30 -15.69 15.74 -9.50
N ARG A 31 -15.55 16.34 -10.68
CA ARG A 31 -14.39 16.08 -11.56
C ARG A 31 -13.07 16.53 -10.91
N GLY A 32 -13.09 17.70 -10.25
CA GLY A 32 -11.93 18.24 -9.55
C GLY A 32 -11.55 17.39 -8.34
N GLY A 33 -12.53 16.98 -7.53
CA GLY A 33 -12.31 16.11 -6.37
C GLY A 33 -11.69 14.76 -6.76
N ARG A 34 -12.25 14.09 -7.77
CA ARG A 34 -11.70 12.85 -8.32
C ARG A 34 -10.25 13.00 -8.77
N LEU A 35 -9.96 14.06 -9.53
CA LEU A 35 -8.61 14.31 -10.07
C LEU A 35 -7.60 14.56 -8.94
N VAL A 36 -7.96 15.35 -7.94
CA VAL A 36 -7.10 15.59 -6.77
C VAL A 36 -6.81 14.29 -6.03
N CYS A 37 -7.83 13.46 -5.77
CA CYS A 37 -7.64 12.18 -5.09
C CYS A 37 -6.74 11.22 -5.89
N MET A 38 -6.95 11.13 -7.20
CA MET A 38 -6.11 10.32 -8.09
C MET A 38 -4.65 10.81 -8.09
N VAL A 39 -4.41 12.12 -8.18
CA VAL A 39 -3.05 12.68 -8.15
C VAL A 39 -2.40 12.43 -6.80
N LEU A 40 -3.09 12.73 -5.71
CA LEU A 40 -2.57 12.52 -4.35
C LEU A 40 -2.21 11.06 -4.11
N ARG A 41 -3.04 10.11 -4.55
CA ARG A 41 -2.80 8.70 -4.28
C ARG A 41 -1.88 8.03 -5.29
N ASP A 42 -2.23 8.11 -6.58
CA ASP A 42 -1.65 7.25 -7.61
C ASP A 42 -0.42 7.87 -8.27
N VAL A 43 -0.33 9.20 -8.29
CA VAL A 43 0.83 9.93 -8.86
C VAL A 43 1.85 10.31 -7.79
N LEU A 44 1.39 10.70 -6.60
CA LEU A 44 2.26 11.13 -5.51
C LEU A 44 2.43 10.05 -4.45
N GLY A 45 1.36 9.69 -3.75
CA GLY A 45 1.42 8.84 -2.56
C GLY A 45 2.08 7.50 -2.80
N ILE A 46 1.53 6.68 -3.71
CA ILE A 46 2.04 5.34 -4.06
C ILE A 46 3.50 5.39 -4.51
N PRO A 47 3.88 6.16 -5.54
CA PRO A 47 5.27 6.21 -5.96
C PRO A 47 6.22 6.68 -4.85
N VAL A 48 5.81 7.66 -4.05
CA VAL A 48 6.66 8.26 -3.01
C VAL A 48 6.87 7.30 -1.84
N TRP A 49 5.84 6.60 -1.35
CA TRP A 49 6.06 5.60 -0.30
C TRP A 49 6.79 4.35 -0.82
N VAL A 50 6.63 3.97 -2.11
CA VAL A 50 7.43 2.92 -2.76
C VAL A 50 8.91 3.29 -2.78
N ILE A 51 9.26 4.53 -3.11
CA ILE A 51 10.64 5.04 -2.99
C ILE A 51 11.13 4.91 -1.55
N GLY A 52 10.28 5.18 -0.55
CA GLY A 52 10.56 4.92 0.86
C GLY A 52 10.97 3.47 1.12
N TYR A 53 10.23 2.47 0.65
CA TYR A 53 10.61 1.06 0.81
C TYR A 53 11.91 0.70 0.08
N ILE A 54 12.12 1.23 -1.13
CA ILE A 54 13.38 1.00 -1.88
C ILE A 54 14.57 1.54 -1.10
N LEU A 55 14.46 2.75 -0.53
CA LEU A 55 15.50 3.33 0.31
C LEU A 55 15.67 2.54 1.61
N ALA A 56 14.60 2.04 2.22
CA ALA A 56 14.67 1.21 3.41
C ALA A 56 15.43 -0.10 3.15
N ALA A 57 15.19 -0.73 2.00
CA ALA A 57 15.86 -1.96 1.56
C ALA A 57 17.36 -1.75 1.27
N ARG A 58 17.74 -0.56 0.81
CA ARG A 58 19.13 -0.19 0.47
C ARG A 58 19.90 0.43 1.63
N ALA A 59 19.21 0.81 2.70
CA ALA A 59 19.84 1.46 3.83
C ALA A 59 20.76 0.46 4.57
N PRO A 60 21.96 0.90 5.01
CA PRO A 60 22.79 0.08 5.88
C PRO A 60 22.06 -0.17 7.19
N SER A 61 21.83 -1.44 7.50
CA SER A 61 21.06 -1.89 8.66
C SER A 61 21.59 -3.23 9.16
N THR A 62 21.40 -3.48 10.45
CA THR A 62 21.62 -4.81 11.02
C THR A 62 20.53 -5.78 10.54
N LEU A 63 20.94 -7.03 10.34
CA LEU A 63 20.02 -8.14 10.17
C LEU A 63 19.46 -8.52 11.53
N PHE A 64 18.14 -8.76 11.62
CA PHE A 64 17.54 -9.25 12.87
C PHE A 64 17.36 -10.78 12.88
N PHE A 65 17.48 -11.44 11.73
CA PHE A 65 17.75 -12.88 11.64
C PHE A 65 18.54 -13.22 10.35
N ASN A 66 19.19 -14.39 10.35
CA ASN A 66 19.93 -14.88 9.19
C ASN A 66 18.98 -15.39 8.11
N ARG A 67 19.13 -14.88 6.88
CA ARG A 67 18.30 -15.31 5.75
C ARG A 67 18.53 -16.80 5.48
N ALA A 68 17.49 -17.61 5.70
CA ALA A 68 17.45 -19.02 5.38
C ALA A 68 16.57 -19.27 4.13
N VAL A 69 16.77 -20.42 3.49
CA VAL A 69 15.94 -20.84 2.33
C VAL A 69 14.47 -20.88 2.70
N ILE A 70 14.12 -21.47 3.85
CA ILE A 70 12.74 -21.54 4.33
C ILE A 70 12.10 -20.15 4.47
N SER A 71 12.84 -19.20 5.05
CA SER A 71 12.35 -17.83 5.24
C SER A 71 12.14 -17.13 3.89
N SER A 72 13.04 -17.35 2.94
CA SER A 72 12.93 -16.76 1.61
C SER A 72 11.76 -17.37 0.81
N THR A 73 11.57 -18.68 0.88
CA THR A 73 10.45 -19.38 0.25
C THR A 73 9.12 -18.91 0.82
N LEU A 74 9.00 -18.85 2.16
CA LEU A 74 7.80 -18.31 2.80
C LEU A 74 7.56 -16.85 2.45
N GLY A 75 8.63 -16.04 2.40
CA GLY A 75 8.54 -14.63 2.00
C GLY A 75 7.94 -14.45 0.61
N TRP A 76 8.44 -15.20 -0.38
CA TRP A 76 7.87 -15.18 -1.73
C TRP A 76 6.44 -15.71 -1.79
N LEU A 77 6.12 -16.79 -1.08
CA LEU A 77 4.75 -17.33 -1.03
C LEU A 77 3.76 -16.30 -0.47
N LEU A 78 4.13 -15.57 0.59
CA LEU A 78 3.31 -14.51 1.17
C LEU A 78 3.11 -13.35 0.20
N ILE A 79 4.17 -12.90 -0.48
CA ILE A 79 4.07 -11.83 -1.49
C ILE A 79 3.16 -12.27 -2.64
N LEU A 80 3.33 -13.48 -3.17
CA LEU A 80 2.51 -13.98 -4.27
C LEU A 80 1.04 -14.13 -3.86
N ALA A 81 0.77 -14.62 -2.65
CA ALA A 81 -0.58 -14.71 -2.11
C ALA A 81 -1.20 -13.31 -1.93
N GLY A 82 -0.45 -12.36 -1.38
CA GLY A 82 -0.89 -10.98 -1.22
C GLY A 82 -1.19 -10.30 -2.56
N ALA A 83 -0.28 -10.44 -3.53
CA ALA A 83 -0.44 -9.93 -4.88
C ALA A 83 -1.67 -10.51 -5.58
N ALA A 84 -1.93 -11.82 -5.42
CA ALA A 84 -3.13 -12.46 -5.97
C ALA A 84 -4.42 -11.87 -5.38
N ILE A 85 -4.47 -11.67 -4.05
CA ILE A 85 -5.62 -11.05 -3.37
C ILE A 85 -5.82 -9.62 -3.86
N ILE A 86 -4.74 -8.84 -3.95
CA ILE A 86 -4.79 -7.45 -4.45
C ILE A 86 -5.30 -7.44 -5.88
N PHE A 87 -4.75 -8.28 -6.75
CA PHE A 87 -5.14 -8.35 -8.16
C PHE A 87 -6.63 -8.70 -8.33
N ILE A 88 -7.12 -9.73 -7.65
CA ILE A 88 -8.55 -10.11 -7.70
C ILE A 88 -9.44 -9.00 -7.11
N GLY A 89 -8.99 -8.33 -6.04
CA GLY A 89 -9.66 -7.17 -5.46
C GLY A 89 -9.76 -6.01 -6.45
N LEU A 90 -8.67 -5.68 -7.15
CA LEU A 90 -8.62 -4.66 -8.19
C LEU A 90 -9.53 -4.99 -9.37
N LEU A 91 -9.60 -6.26 -9.80
CA LEU A 91 -10.54 -6.69 -10.85
C LEU A 91 -12.01 -6.45 -10.45
N SER A 92 -12.32 -6.56 -9.15
CA SER A 92 -13.66 -6.33 -8.61
C SER A 92 -14.01 -4.83 -8.55
N LEU A 93 -13.04 -3.97 -8.21
CA LEU A 93 -13.21 -2.52 -8.14
C LEU A 93 -13.09 -1.81 -9.49
N ARG A 94 -12.31 -2.37 -10.42
CA ARG A 94 -11.96 -1.79 -11.72
C ARG A 94 -11.43 -0.34 -11.55
N TRP A 95 -11.91 0.58 -12.39
CA TRP A 95 -11.48 1.99 -12.38
C TRP A 95 -11.79 2.74 -11.08
N ARG A 96 -12.77 2.28 -10.28
CA ARG A 96 -13.11 2.93 -9.00
C ARG A 96 -11.98 2.84 -8.00
N ALA A 97 -11.12 1.82 -8.13
CA ALA A 97 -9.90 1.73 -7.33
C ALA A 97 -8.99 2.95 -7.58
N ALA A 98 -8.75 3.32 -8.84
CA ALA A 98 -7.84 4.39 -9.24
C ALA A 98 -8.47 5.80 -9.25
N THR A 99 -9.78 5.92 -9.41
CA THR A 99 -10.46 7.23 -9.43
C THR A 99 -11.71 7.20 -8.55
N PRO A 100 -11.57 7.34 -7.22
CA PRO A 100 -12.69 7.24 -6.29
C PRO A 100 -13.63 8.43 -6.45
N SER A 101 -14.92 8.18 -6.31
CA SER A 101 -15.99 9.11 -6.59
C SER A 101 -17.04 9.13 -5.48
N VAL A 102 -17.65 10.28 -5.22
CA VAL A 102 -18.78 10.36 -4.25
C VAL A 102 -20.05 9.67 -4.78
N GLN A 103 -20.11 9.40 -6.07
CA GLN A 103 -21.20 8.70 -6.75
C GLN A 103 -20.96 7.18 -6.87
N ASP A 104 -19.83 6.67 -6.37
CA ASP A 104 -19.53 5.25 -6.45
C ASP A 104 -20.47 4.42 -5.58
N THR A 105 -20.86 3.26 -6.10
CA THR A 105 -21.65 2.28 -5.35
C THR A 105 -20.77 1.24 -4.69
N LEU A 106 -21.21 0.74 -3.53
CA LEU A 106 -20.53 -0.31 -2.79
C LEU A 106 -20.45 -1.60 -3.63
N VAL A 107 -19.24 -2.12 -3.80
CA VAL A 107 -19.00 -3.42 -4.45
C VAL A 107 -19.31 -4.53 -3.45
N ARG A 108 -20.14 -5.50 -3.85
CA ARG A 108 -20.59 -6.63 -3.01
C ARG A 108 -20.39 -8.00 -3.67
N GLN A 109 -19.53 -8.06 -4.67
CA GLN A 109 -19.27 -9.26 -5.48
C GLN A 109 -17.80 -9.66 -5.38
N GLY A 110 -17.48 -10.92 -5.72
CA GLY A 110 -16.11 -11.43 -5.63
C GLY A 110 -15.58 -11.44 -4.20
N LEU A 111 -14.31 -11.07 -4.01
CA LEU A 111 -13.70 -11.01 -2.67
C LEU A 111 -14.42 -10.05 -1.72
N TYR A 112 -14.99 -8.97 -2.25
CA TYR A 112 -15.74 -7.99 -1.47
C TYR A 112 -17.07 -8.51 -0.90
N ALA A 113 -17.53 -9.71 -1.30
CA ALA A 113 -18.66 -10.39 -0.68
C ALA A 113 -18.30 -11.00 0.69
N HIS A 114 -17.01 -11.27 0.93
CA HIS A 114 -16.53 -11.96 2.13
C HIS A 114 -15.67 -11.08 3.03
N ILE A 115 -14.85 -10.20 2.44
CA ILE A 115 -13.89 -9.35 3.16
C ILE A 115 -14.13 -7.90 2.74
N ARG A 116 -14.24 -6.98 3.70
CA ARG A 116 -14.48 -5.55 3.42
C ARG A 116 -13.27 -4.85 2.80
N HIS A 117 -12.06 -5.28 3.17
CA HIS A 117 -10.79 -4.65 2.76
C HIS A 117 -9.78 -5.69 2.24
N PRO A 118 -10.09 -6.43 1.15
CA PRO A 118 -9.21 -7.49 0.65
C PRO A 118 -7.84 -6.94 0.20
N LEU A 119 -7.80 -5.74 -0.36
CA LEU A 119 -6.55 -5.06 -0.72
C LEU A 119 -5.60 -4.91 0.47
N TYR A 120 -6.12 -4.55 1.65
CA TYR A 120 -5.31 -4.40 2.86
C TYR A 120 -4.84 -5.74 3.38
N SER A 121 -5.68 -6.77 3.33
CA SER A 121 -5.25 -8.14 3.66
C SER A 121 -4.09 -8.59 2.76
N GLY A 122 -4.16 -8.30 1.46
CA GLY A 122 -3.07 -8.61 0.55
C GLY A 122 -1.80 -7.80 0.84
N MET A 123 -1.93 -6.50 1.10
CA MET A 123 -0.80 -5.63 1.47
C MET A 123 -0.09 -6.12 2.75
N VAL A 124 -0.84 -6.52 3.79
CA VAL A 124 -0.25 -7.07 5.02
C VAL A 124 0.58 -8.33 4.72
N LEU A 125 0.08 -9.23 3.87
CA LEU A 125 0.85 -10.40 3.45
C LEU A 125 2.12 -10.03 2.70
N GLU A 126 2.05 -9.05 1.79
CA GLU A 126 3.23 -8.55 1.07
C GLU A 126 4.27 -7.92 2.02
N LEU A 127 3.85 -7.14 3.02
CA LEU A 127 4.74 -6.54 4.01
C LEU A 127 5.39 -7.59 4.92
N MET A 128 4.64 -8.60 5.34
CA MET A 128 5.18 -9.75 6.07
C MET A 128 6.20 -10.51 5.21
N GLY A 129 5.87 -10.78 3.95
CA GLY A 129 6.76 -11.45 3.02
C GLY A 129 8.03 -10.64 2.73
N LEU A 130 7.92 -9.32 2.59
CA LEU A 130 9.05 -8.41 2.40
C LEU A 130 10.01 -8.43 3.61
N THR A 131 9.44 -8.46 4.82
CA THR A 131 10.22 -8.59 6.07
C THR A 131 10.98 -9.91 6.12
N LEU A 132 10.39 -11.00 5.61
CA LEU A 132 11.07 -12.29 5.51
C LEU A 132 12.17 -12.29 4.44
N LEU A 133 11.91 -11.67 3.29
CA LEU A 133 12.88 -11.58 2.22
C LEU A 133 14.06 -10.70 2.62
N ILE A 134 13.83 -9.53 3.19
CA ILE A 134 14.89 -8.55 3.52
C ILE A 134 14.89 -8.32 5.04
N PRO A 135 15.50 -9.23 5.84
CA PRO A 135 15.37 -9.24 7.30
C PRO A 135 16.28 -8.21 7.98
N THR A 136 16.10 -6.96 7.59
CA THR A 136 16.80 -5.79 8.12
C THR A 136 15.88 -4.99 9.03
N LEU A 137 16.44 -4.34 10.05
CA LEU A 137 15.67 -3.49 10.96
C LEU A 137 14.96 -2.34 10.23
N THR A 138 15.57 -1.77 9.20
CA THR A 138 14.96 -0.69 8.39
C THR A 138 13.70 -1.15 7.66
N ILE A 139 13.72 -2.35 7.06
CA ILE A 139 12.53 -2.94 6.42
C ILE A 139 11.48 -3.31 7.45
N LEU A 140 11.88 -3.88 8.60
CA LEU A 140 10.93 -4.18 9.67
C LEU A 140 10.19 -2.91 10.12
N VAL A 141 10.91 -1.82 10.39
CA VAL A 141 10.30 -0.53 10.75
C VAL A 141 9.42 0.01 9.64
N ALA A 142 9.86 -0.03 8.38
CA ALA A 142 9.03 0.40 7.26
C ALA A 142 7.74 -0.42 7.12
N CYS A 143 7.81 -1.74 7.29
CA CYS A 143 6.64 -2.63 7.24
C CYS A 143 5.70 -2.38 8.41
N LEU A 144 6.21 -2.21 9.64
CA LEU A 144 5.39 -1.87 10.80
C LEU A 144 4.66 -0.54 10.60
N LEU A 145 5.36 0.48 10.10
CA LEU A 145 4.71 1.76 9.77
C LEU A 145 3.66 1.60 8.68
N GLY A 146 3.89 0.77 7.66
CA GLY A 146 2.91 0.49 6.61
C GLY A 146 1.69 -0.30 7.09
N VAL A 147 1.81 -1.12 8.14
CA VAL A 147 0.67 -1.81 8.77
C VAL A 147 -0.12 -0.87 9.68
N LEU A 148 0.55 0.08 10.33
CA LEU A 148 -0.07 1.06 11.23
C LEU A 148 -0.77 2.20 10.48
N TRP A 149 -0.28 2.52 9.28
CA TRP A 149 -0.86 3.51 8.37
C TRP A 149 -2.16 3.01 7.74
#